data_AF-A0A4U8VIE7-F1
#
_entry.id   AF-A0A4U8VIE7-F1
#
_cell.length_a   1.000
_cell.length_b   1.000
_cell.length_c   1.000
_cell.angle_alpha   90.00
_cell.angle_beta   90.00
_cell.angle_gamma   90.00
#
_symmetry.space_group_name_H-M   'P 1'
#
loop_
_entity.id
_entity.type
_entity.pdbx_description
1 polymer ?
#
loop_
_entity_poly.entity_id
_entity_poly.type
_entity_poly.pdbx_seq_one_letter_code
_entity_poly.pdbx_strand_id
1 'polypeptide(L)'
;MALSLNVSLEDALAQFRGLNLNEPETWPDVPRYTIMALVGVLVVVLGWQFYWSDKFAERDAARARQAMLRQDFQTKTAQVANLPLLREQKKEVEQRVARLERQLPSRTEMDALLADVNQAGIARGLQFELFKPEPDVLRPYYAEIPVRVKVIGQYHEIAQFAADVAALSRIVTLQNLQLTTAKDGALVMESQAKAFRALDAQEQEAQRKAQQARKGAAT
;
A
#
# COMPACT_ATOMS: atom_id res chain seq x y z
N MET A 1 -24.43 -46.76 69.82
CA MET A 1 -23.00 -46.53 69.50
C MET A 1 -22.81 -45.02 69.44
N ALA A 2 -22.51 -44.39 70.57
CA ALA A 2 -22.41 -42.94 70.69
C ALA A 2 -21.04 -42.49 70.19
N LEU A 3 -21.00 -41.64 69.16
CA LEU A 3 -19.77 -40.98 68.74
C LEU A 3 -19.39 -39.94 69.81
N SER A 4 -18.35 -40.22 70.60
CA SER A 4 -17.73 -39.24 71.48
C SER A 4 -16.89 -38.26 70.65
N LEU A 5 -17.46 -37.10 70.31
CA LEU A 5 -16.74 -35.93 69.80
C LEU A 5 -16.03 -35.20 70.96
N ASN A 6 -15.05 -35.83 71.59
CA ASN A 6 -14.15 -35.13 72.52
C ASN A 6 -12.71 -35.56 72.29
N VAL A 7 -12.24 -35.41 71.05
CA VAL A 7 -10.82 -35.48 70.70
C VAL A 7 -10.25 -34.09 70.97
N SER A 8 -9.50 -33.95 72.06
CA SER A 8 -8.84 -32.71 72.43
C SER A 8 -7.78 -32.36 71.37
N LEU A 9 -7.71 -31.09 70.97
CA LEU A 9 -6.73 -30.63 69.97
C LEU A 9 -5.27 -30.90 70.42
N GLU A 10 -5.03 -30.92 71.73
CA GLU A 10 -3.72 -31.23 72.33
C GLU A 10 -3.32 -32.70 72.15
N ASP A 11 -4.26 -33.64 72.27
CA ASP A 11 -4.01 -35.08 72.06
C ASP A 11 -3.74 -35.39 70.58
N ALA A 12 -4.48 -34.73 69.68
CA ALA A 12 -4.26 -34.82 68.24
C ALA A 12 -2.88 -34.26 67.83
N LEU A 13 -2.44 -33.14 68.42
CA LEU A 13 -1.12 -32.54 68.16
C LEU A 13 0.02 -33.33 68.80
N ALA A 14 -0.20 -33.97 69.95
CA ALA A 14 0.77 -34.87 70.58
C ALA A 14 1.07 -36.10 69.71
N GLN A 15 0.06 -36.63 68.99
CA GLN A 15 0.24 -37.74 68.04
C GLN A 15 1.09 -37.40 66.81
N PHE A 16 1.29 -36.11 66.50
CA PHE A 16 2.25 -35.66 65.47
C PHE A 16 3.68 -35.47 66.04
N ARG A 17 3.86 -35.34 67.36
CA ARG A 17 5.18 -35.25 68.02
C ARG A 17 5.72 -36.65 68.31
N GLY A 18 6.51 -37.16 67.37
CA GLY A 18 7.14 -38.51 67.46
C GLY A 18 7.00 -39.35 66.19
N LEU A 19 6.48 -38.77 65.10
CA LEU A 19 6.26 -39.46 63.84
C LEU A 19 7.59 -39.90 63.22
N ASN A 20 7.86 -41.20 63.19
CA ASN A 20 9.02 -41.77 62.53
C ASN A 20 8.69 -41.97 61.04
N LEU A 21 9.31 -41.18 60.16
CA LEU A 21 9.02 -41.11 58.72
C LEU A 21 9.40 -42.40 57.94
N ASN A 22 10.18 -43.29 58.56
CA ASN A 22 10.69 -44.51 57.94
C ASN A 22 9.76 -45.73 58.05
N GLU A 23 8.75 -45.71 58.94
CA GLU A 23 7.83 -46.83 59.18
C GLU A 23 6.36 -46.33 59.11
N PRO A 24 5.78 -46.22 57.90
CA PRO A 24 4.43 -45.68 57.72
C PRO A 24 3.31 -46.61 58.24
N GLU A 25 3.63 -47.85 58.62
CA GLU A 25 2.68 -48.85 59.10
C GLU A 25 2.23 -48.62 60.55
N THR A 26 3.05 -47.96 61.39
CA THR A 26 2.81 -47.80 62.83
C THR A 26 2.15 -46.47 63.22
N TRP A 27 1.68 -45.69 62.25
CA TRP A 27 1.14 -44.35 62.50
C TRP A 27 -0.23 -44.38 63.20
N PRO A 28 -0.47 -43.51 64.21
CA PRO A 28 -1.79 -43.36 64.84
C PRO A 28 -2.87 -42.97 63.83
N ASP A 29 -4.14 -43.26 64.15
CA ASP A 29 -5.28 -43.08 63.23
C ASP A 29 -5.44 -41.64 62.72
N VAL A 30 -5.18 -40.63 63.56
CA VAL A 30 -5.37 -39.20 63.21
C VAL A 30 -4.37 -38.71 62.13
N PRO A 31 -3.05 -38.88 62.26
CA PRO A 31 -2.09 -38.59 61.18
C PRO A 31 -2.40 -39.32 59.87
N ARG A 32 -2.84 -40.58 59.95
CA ARG A 32 -3.16 -41.41 58.78
C ARG A 32 -4.32 -40.83 57.96
N TYR A 33 -5.45 -40.51 58.59
CA TYR A 33 -6.59 -39.90 57.90
C TYR A 33 -6.28 -38.48 57.40
N THR A 34 -5.47 -37.72 58.13
CA THR A 34 -5.07 -36.37 57.73
C THR A 34 -4.21 -36.39 56.46
N ILE A 35 -3.23 -37.30 56.37
CA ILE A 35 -2.40 -37.46 55.18
C ILE A 35 -3.21 -38.05 54.01
N MET A 36 -4.13 -38.98 54.26
CA MET A 36 -5.04 -39.47 53.22
C MET A 36 -5.93 -38.35 52.66
N ALA A 37 -6.47 -37.49 53.52
CA ALA A 37 -7.24 -36.31 53.10
C ALA A 37 -6.37 -35.31 52.33
N LEU A 38 -5.14 -35.05 52.79
CA LEU A 38 -4.21 -34.14 52.12
C LEU A 38 -3.80 -34.67 50.74
N VAL A 39 -3.49 -35.96 50.60
CA VAL A 39 -3.22 -36.60 49.32
C VAL A 39 -4.46 -36.56 48.42
N GLY A 40 -5.65 -36.81 48.95
CA GLY A 40 -6.91 -36.70 48.21
C GLY A 40 -7.14 -35.29 47.65
N VAL A 41 -6.97 -34.26 48.49
CA VAL A 41 -7.06 -32.85 48.06
C VAL A 41 -5.98 -32.54 47.02
N LEU A 42 -4.75 -33.01 47.22
CA LEU A 42 -3.65 -32.79 46.30
C LEU A 42 -3.91 -33.43 44.93
N VAL A 43 -4.47 -34.64 44.88
CA VAL A 43 -4.89 -35.30 43.63
C VAL A 43 -6.02 -34.54 42.95
N VAL A 44 -7.01 -34.03 43.70
CA VAL A 44 -8.10 -33.24 43.12
C VAL A 44 -7.61 -31.90 42.56
N VAL A 45 -6.73 -31.21 43.28
CA VAL A 45 -6.14 -29.93 42.83
C VAL A 45 -5.25 -30.14 41.61
N LEU A 46 -4.42 -31.19 41.60
CA LEU A 46 -3.60 -31.53 40.43
C LEU A 46 -4.48 -31.96 39.25
N GLY A 47 -5.51 -32.78 39.48
CA GLY A 47 -6.47 -33.17 38.45
C GLY A 47 -7.20 -31.97 37.85
N TRP A 48 -7.64 -31.04 38.68
CA TRP A 48 -8.26 -29.78 38.23
C TRP A 48 -7.28 -28.93 37.41
N GLN A 49 -6.07 -28.75 37.92
CA GLN A 49 -5.08 -27.87 37.28
C GLN A 49 -4.53 -28.45 35.98
N PHE A 50 -4.31 -29.77 35.87
CA PHE A 50 -3.78 -30.39 34.67
C PHE A 50 -4.85 -30.76 33.63
N TYR A 51 -6.06 -31.12 34.04
CA TYR A 51 -7.10 -31.56 33.10
C TYR A 51 -8.02 -30.43 32.64
N TRP A 52 -8.43 -29.56 33.56
CA TRP A 52 -9.46 -28.55 33.26
C TRP A 52 -8.91 -27.27 32.66
N SER A 53 -7.67 -26.89 33.02
CA SER A 53 -7.04 -25.65 32.53
C SER A 53 -6.87 -25.62 31.01
N ASP A 54 -6.37 -26.71 30.41
CA ASP A 54 -6.21 -26.83 28.96
C ASP A 54 -7.55 -26.72 28.22
N LYS A 55 -8.63 -27.26 28.80
CA LYS A 55 -9.97 -27.16 28.21
C LYS A 55 -10.56 -25.77 28.29
N PHE A 56 -10.28 -25.00 29.34
CA PHE A 56 -10.67 -23.59 29.39
C PHE A 56 -9.87 -22.76 28.37
N ALA A 57 -8.56 -22.98 28.29
CA ALA A 57 -7.70 -22.30 27.32
C ALA A 57 -8.12 -22.59 25.86
N GLU A 58 -8.44 -23.85 25.54
CA GLU A 58 -8.93 -24.26 24.22
C GLU A 58 -10.26 -23.58 23.88
N ARG A 59 -11.19 -23.49 24.84
CA ARG A 59 -12.49 -22.82 24.66
C ARG A 59 -12.34 -21.31 24.46
N ASP A 60 -11.46 -20.67 25.22
CA ASP A 60 -11.24 -19.23 25.09
C ASP A 60 -10.51 -18.89 23.78
N ALA A 61 -9.54 -19.70 23.36
CA ALA A 61 -8.92 -19.59 22.04
C ALA A 61 -9.94 -19.78 20.90
N ALA A 62 -10.84 -20.76 21.02
CA ALA A 62 -11.91 -20.97 20.05
C ALA A 62 -12.89 -19.79 20.00
N ARG A 63 -13.26 -19.21 21.14
CA ARG A 63 -14.10 -18.00 21.22
C ARG A 63 -13.43 -16.79 20.58
N ALA A 64 -12.14 -16.58 20.85
CA ALA A 64 -11.36 -15.50 20.24
C ALA A 64 -11.31 -15.65 18.71
N ARG A 65 -11.05 -16.87 18.21
CA ARG A 65 -11.09 -17.18 16.77
C ARG A 65 -12.47 -16.92 16.17
N GLN A 66 -13.54 -17.31 16.86
CA GLN A 66 -14.91 -17.07 16.39
C GLN A 66 -15.22 -15.57 16.29
N ALA A 67 -14.79 -14.76 17.26
CA ALA A 67 -14.97 -13.31 17.21
C ALA A 67 -14.21 -12.68 16.03
N MET A 68 -12.95 -13.08 15.82
CA MET A 68 -12.15 -12.63 14.67
C MET A 68 -12.78 -13.00 13.34
N LEU A 69 -13.17 -14.27 13.16
CA LEU A 69 -13.82 -14.73 11.92
C LEU A 69 -15.13 -13.99 11.64
N ARG A 70 -15.89 -13.65 12.69
CA ARG A 70 -17.13 -12.89 12.53
C ARG A 70 -16.88 -11.45 12.10
N GLN A 71 -15.85 -10.81 12.64
CA GLN A 71 -15.43 -9.47 12.24
C GLN A 71 -14.92 -9.45 10.79
N ASP A 72 -14.12 -10.44 10.41
CA ASP A 72 -13.63 -10.60 9.04
C ASP A 72 -14.78 -10.83 8.07
N PHE A 73 -15.74 -11.67 8.44
CA PHE A 73 -16.93 -11.90 7.63
C PHE A 73 -17.73 -10.61 7.42
N GLN A 74 -18.02 -9.86 8.49
CA GLN A 74 -18.74 -8.58 8.37
C GLN A 74 -17.99 -7.59 7.46
N THR A 75 -16.67 -7.48 7.62
CA THR A 75 -15.84 -6.57 6.83
C THR A 75 -15.85 -6.97 5.35
N LYS A 76 -15.70 -8.27 5.04
CA LYS A 76 -15.73 -8.78 3.67
C LYS A 76 -17.12 -8.67 3.04
N THR A 77 -18.20 -8.92 3.79
CA THR A 77 -19.57 -8.74 3.30
C THR A 77 -19.86 -7.27 2.97
N ALA A 78 -19.41 -6.33 3.80
CA ALA A 78 -19.54 -4.90 3.51
C ALA A 78 -18.77 -4.48 2.24
N GLN A 79 -17.57 -5.03 2.02
CA GLN A 79 -16.80 -4.80 0.80
C GLN A 79 -17.49 -5.36 -0.45
N VAL A 80 -18.08 -6.57 -0.36
CA VAL A 80 -18.81 -7.20 -1.47
C VAL A 80 -20.09 -6.44 -1.81
N ALA A 81 -20.82 -5.94 -0.82
CA ALA A 81 -22.04 -5.16 -1.03
C ALA A 81 -21.78 -3.85 -1.81
N ASN A 82 -20.61 -3.22 -1.59
CA ASN A 82 -20.23 -1.99 -2.28
C ASN A 82 -19.53 -2.23 -3.63
N LEU A 83 -19.06 -3.45 -3.88
CA LEU A 83 -18.37 -3.83 -5.12
C LEU A 83 -19.16 -3.54 -6.42
N PRO A 84 -20.48 -3.83 -6.53
CA PRO A 84 -21.24 -3.50 -7.74
C PRO A 84 -21.31 -1.99 -8.00
N LEU A 85 -21.55 -1.18 -6.95
CA LEU A 85 -21.57 0.28 -7.05
C LEU A 85 -20.21 0.82 -7.53
N LEU A 86 -19.11 0.33 -6.95
CA LEU A 86 -17.77 0.74 -7.35
C LEU A 86 -17.43 0.33 -8.79
N ARG A 87 -17.93 -0.82 -9.27
CA ARG A 87 -17.78 -1.24 -10.68
C ARG A 87 -18.56 -0.33 -11.63
N GLU A 88 -19.77 0.09 -11.25
CA GLU A 88 -20.55 1.05 -12.05
C GLU A 88 -19.87 2.41 -12.12
N GLN A 89 -19.40 2.94 -10.98
CA GLN A 89 -18.63 4.19 -10.92
C GLN A 89 -17.37 4.12 -11.79
N LYS A 90 -16.64 2.99 -11.77
CA LYS A 90 -15.47 2.78 -12.64
C LYS A 90 -15.86 2.83 -14.11
N LYS A 91 -16.93 2.15 -14.50
CA LYS A 91 -17.43 2.14 -15.89
C LYS A 91 -17.84 3.55 -16.35
N GLU A 92 -18.48 4.32 -15.47
CA GLU A 92 -18.87 5.70 -15.77
C GLU A 92 -17.64 6.61 -15.97
N VAL A 93 -16.63 6.49 -15.10
CA VAL A 93 -15.36 7.22 -15.23
C VAL A 93 -14.62 6.83 -16.51
N GLU A 94 -14.55 5.53 -16.84
CA GLU A 94 -13.95 5.05 -18.09
C GLU A 94 -14.66 5.63 -19.32
N GLN A 95 -15.98 5.71 -19.30
CA GLN A 95 -16.74 6.35 -20.38
C GLN A 95 -16.51 7.85 -20.47
N ARG A 96 -16.39 8.56 -19.33
CA ARG A 96 -16.05 9.99 -19.30
C ARG A 96 -14.65 10.23 -19.86
N VAL A 97 -13.68 9.41 -19.47
CA VAL A 97 -12.30 9.46 -19.98
C VAL A 97 -12.27 9.16 -21.48
N ALA A 98 -12.96 8.13 -21.96
CA ALA A 98 -13.02 7.80 -23.39
C ALA A 98 -13.66 8.92 -24.25
N ARG A 99 -14.62 9.68 -23.69
CA ARG A 99 -15.17 10.87 -24.38
C ARG A 99 -14.17 12.01 -24.46
N LEU A 100 -13.36 12.22 -23.41
CA LEU A 100 -12.31 13.23 -23.38
C LEU A 100 -11.12 12.84 -24.27
N GLU A 101 -10.76 11.56 -24.33
CA GLU A 101 -9.74 11.02 -25.25
C GLU A 101 -10.12 11.26 -26.71
N ARG A 102 -11.40 11.16 -27.08
CA ARG A 102 -11.88 11.50 -28.42
C ARG A 102 -11.86 13.01 -28.72
N GLN A 103 -11.79 13.85 -27.69
CA GLN A 103 -11.67 15.31 -27.82
C GLN A 103 -10.21 15.78 -27.82
N LEU A 104 -9.25 14.90 -27.51
CA LEU A 104 -7.83 15.19 -27.66
C LEU A 104 -7.46 14.96 -29.14
N PRO A 105 -7.07 16.00 -29.90
CA PRO A 105 -6.83 15.89 -31.33
C PRO A 105 -5.74 14.85 -31.64
N SER A 106 -6.06 14.00 -32.62
CA SER A 106 -5.27 12.83 -33.00
C SER A 106 -3.97 13.18 -33.73
N ARG A 107 -2.98 12.29 -33.60
CA ARG A 107 -1.65 12.14 -34.24
C ARG A 107 -1.29 12.98 -35.47
N THR A 108 -2.24 13.27 -36.36
CA THR A 108 -2.09 14.04 -37.61
C THR A 108 -1.77 15.52 -37.39
N GLU A 109 -1.96 16.03 -36.18
CA GLU A 109 -1.72 17.42 -35.85
C GLU A 109 -0.23 17.73 -35.52
N MET A 110 0.61 16.74 -35.27
CA MET A 110 1.97 16.94 -34.71
C MET A 110 2.98 17.56 -35.68
N ASP A 111 2.96 17.20 -36.97
CA ASP A 111 3.89 17.78 -37.95
C ASP A 111 3.66 19.29 -38.12
N ALA A 112 2.40 19.73 -38.00
CA ALA A 112 2.05 21.15 -37.97
C ALA A 112 2.58 21.85 -36.71
N LEU A 113 2.68 21.16 -35.55
CA LEU A 113 3.22 21.77 -34.33
C LEU A 113 4.69 22.17 -34.49
N LEU A 114 5.48 21.29 -35.10
CA LEU A 114 6.90 21.55 -35.32
C LEU A 114 7.10 22.71 -36.30
N ALA A 115 6.22 22.82 -37.31
CA ALA A 115 6.20 23.95 -38.22
C ALA A 115 5.75 25.25 -37.53
N ASP A 116 4.71 25.21 -36.69
CA ASP A 116 4.18 26.38 -35.98
C ASP A 116 5.19 26.95 -34.98
N VAL A 117 5.90 26.11 -34.23
CA VAL A 117 6.95 26.55 -33.28
C VAL A 117 8.13 27.17 -34.04
N ASN A 118 8.54 26.57 -35.16
CA ASN A 118 9.61 27.12 -35.99
C ASN A 118 9.19 28.47 -36.60
N GLN A 119 7.97 28.57 -37.11
CA GLN A 119 7.42 29.81 -37.67
C GLN A 119 7.29 30.90 -36.59
N ALA A 120 6.89 30.56 -35.37
CA ALA A 120 6.83 31.50 -34.25
C ALA A 120 8.20 32.08 -33.91
N GLY A 121 9.25 31.27 -33.90
CA GLY A 121 10.61 31.78 -33.64
C GLY A 121 11.15 32.62 -34.81
N ILE A 122 10.92 32.23 -36.07
CA ILE A 122 11.32 33.02 -37.24
C ILE A 122 10.57 34.37 -37.26
N ALA A 123 9.28 34.39 -36.95
CA ALA A 123 8.47 35.61 -36.91
C ALA A 123 8.97 36.63 -35.88
N ARG A 124 9.63 36.17 -34.81
CA ARG A 124 10.26 37.03 -33.79
C ARG A 124 11.72 37.35 -34.10
N GLY A 125 12.26 36.93 -35.24
CA GLY A 125 13.66 37.17 -35.62
C GLY A 125 14.68 36.34 -34.83
N LEU A 126 14.24 35.26 -34.17
CA LEU A 126 15.14 34.35 -33.47
C LEU A 126 15.84 33.43 -34.46
N GLN A 127 17.14 33.22 -34.25
CA GLN A 127 17.92 32.27 -35.02
C GLN A 127 17.92 30.91 -34.32
N PHE A 128 17.37 29.89 -34.97
CA PHE A 128 17.43 28.51 -34.47
C PHE A 128 18.79 27.89 -34.76
N GLU A 129 19.50 27.46 -33.72
CA GLU A 129 20.77 26.76 -33.83
C GLU A 129 20.57 25.24 -33.76
N LEU A 130 19.64 24.78 -32.91
CA LEU A 130 19.32 23.37 -32.76
C LEU A 130 17.82 23.19 -32.57
N PHE A 131 17.22 22.33 -33.39
CA PHE A 131 15.88 21.83 -33.20
C PHE A 131 15.89 20.32 -33.45
N LYS A 132 15.93 19.54 -32.35
CA LYS A 132 16.09 18.08 -32.44
C LYS A 132 14.99 17.37 -31.65
N PRO A 133 14.07 16.66 -32.32
CA PRO A 133 13.16 15.73 -31.67
C PRO A 133 13.92 14.59 -30.98
N GLU A 134 13.49 14.26 -29.77
CA GLU A 134 13.95 13.10 -29.01
C GLU A 134 12.91 11.97 -29.10
N PRO A 135 13.29 10.71 -28.83
CA PRO A 135 12.34 9.60 -28.85
C PRO A 135 11.19 9.78 -27.87
N ASP A 136 9.98 9.43 -28.30
CA ASP A 136 8.76 9.48 -27.49
C ASP A 136 8.91 8.72 -26.17
N VAL A 137 8.51 9.36 -25.07
CA VAL A 137 8.49 8.76 -23.73
C VAL A 137 7.07 8.31 -23.41
N LEU A 138 6.85 7.01 -23.45
CA LEU A 138 5.55 6.40 -23.16
C LEU A 138 5.24 6.44 -21.65
N ARG A 139 4.13 7.07 -21.26
CA ARG A 139 3.53 7.03 -19.92
C ARG A 139 2.26 6.19 -19.94
N PRO A 140 1.67 5.82 -18.78
CA PRO A 140 0.53 4.91 -18.73
C PRO A 140 -0.70 5.33 -19.55
N TYR A 141 -0.91 6.64 -19.75
CA TYR A 141 -2.10 7.18 -20.43
C TYR A 141 -1.80 8.19 -21.54
N TYR A 142 -0.57 8.68 -21.62
CA TYR A 142 -0.13 9.64 -22.64
C TYR A 142 1.32 9.36 -23.06
N ALA A 143 1.75 9.90 -24.18
CA ALA A 143 3.15 9.93 -24.59
C ALA A 143 3.66 11.37 -24.56
N GLU A 144 4.88 11.55 -24.07
CA GLU A 144 5.60 12.83 -24.11
C GLU A 144 6.51 12.82 -25.35
N ILE A 145 6.49 13.89 -26.13
CA ILE A 145 7.42 14.11 -27.24
C ILE A 145 8.37 15.25 -26.83
N PRO A 146 9.59 14.92 -26.37
CA PRO A 146 10.56 15.93 -26.04
C PRO A 146 11.24 16.45 -27.30
N VAL A 147 11.43 17.75 -27.38
CA VAL A 147 12.17 18.43 -28.45
C VAL A 147 13.18 19.37 -27.81
N ARG A 148 14.46 19.16 -28.15
CA ARG A 148 15.52 20.05 -27.70
C ARG A 148 15.61 21.25 -28.63
N VAL A 149 15.54 22.44 -28.04
CA VAL A 149 15.53 23.70 -28.78
C VAL A 149 16.65 24.61 -28.28
N LYS A 150 17.44 25.13 -29.21
CA LYS A 150 18.45 26.16 -28.98
C LYS A 150 18.21 27.32 -29.94
N VAL A 151 17.96 28.51 -29.38
CA VAL A 151 17.72 29.74 -30.14
C VAL A 151 18.63 30.86 -29.67
N ILE A 152 18.95 31.76 -30.60
CA ILE A 152 19.78 32.95 -30.37
C ILE A 152 18.94 34.20 -30.68
N GLY A 153 18.93 35.18 -29.77
CA GLY A 153 18.17 36.42 -29.92
C GLY A 153 18.42 37.41 -28.78
N GLN A 154 17.68 38.53 -28.72
CA GLN A 154 17.68 39.39 -27.53
C GLN A 154 16.67 38.86 -26.51
N TYR A 155 16.74 39.41 -25.30
CA TYR A 155 15.90 38.99 -24.18
C TYR A 155 14.40 39.12 -24.50
N HIS A 156 14.01 40.18 -25.22
CA HIS A 156 12.62 40.47 -25.47
C HIS A 156 11.98 39.50 -26.47
N GLU A 157 12.68 39.16 -27.56
CA GLU A 157 12.18 38.22 -28.56
C GLU A 157 12.13 36.80 -27.98
N ILE A 158 13.09 36.43 -27.13
CA ILE A 158 13.06 35.15 -26.41
C ILE A 158 11.85 35.07 -25.47
N ALA A 159 11.56 36.14 -24.72
CA ALA A 159 10.40 36.20 -23.84
C ALA A 159 9.07 36.11 -24.63
N GLN A 160 9.00 36.81 -25.77
CA GLN A 160 7.83 36.76 -26.65
C GLN A 160 7.65 35.38 -27.29
N PHE A 161 8.73 34.71 -27.70
CA PHE A 161 8.68 33.34 -28.20
C PHE A 161 8.15 32.37 -27.13
N ALA A 162 8.62 32.47 -25.89
CA ALA A 162 8.11 31.65 -24.80
C ALA A 162 6.60 31.89 -24.56
N ALA A 163 6.14 33.14 -24.68
CA ALA A 163 4.72 33.48 -24.58
C ALA A 163 3.90 32.93 -25.75
N ASP A 164 4.41 33.01 -26.99
CA ASP A 164 3.74 32.47 -28.18
C ASP A 164 3.60 30.94 -28.10
N VAL A 165 4.66 30.25 -27.67
CA VAL A 165 4.63 28.79 -27.47
C VAL A 165 3.61 28.41 -26.40
N ALA A 166 3.49 29.20 -25.33
CA ALA A 166 2.47 28.98 -24.29
C ALA A 166 1.04 29.30 -24.75
N ALA A 167 0.88 30.16 -25.77
CA ALA A 167 -0.41 30.56 -26.33
C ALA A 167 -0.91 29.65 -27.47
N LEU A 168 -0.13 28.63 -27.86
CA LEU A 168 -0.57 27.65 -28.86
C LEU A 168 -1.84 26.94 -28.40
N SER A 169 -2.69 26.56 -29.35
CA SER A 169 -3.95 25.84 -29.11
C SER A 169 -3.78 24.42 -28.54
N ARG A 170 -2.55 24.03 -28.20
CA ARG A 170 -2.14 22.68 -27.79
C ARG A 170 -1.27 22.73 -26.55
N ILE A 171 -1.22 21.62 -25.82
CA ILE A 171 -0.48 21.51 -24.56
C ILE A 171 1.01 21.32 -24.86
N VAL A 172 1.77 22.42 -24.83
CA VAL A 172 3.23 22.43 -24.93
C VAL A 172 3.81 23.09 -23.70
N THR A 173 4.89 22.51 -23.17
CA THR A 173 5.61 23.08 -22.02
C THR A 173 7.07 23.28 -22.37
N LEU A 174 7.63 24.42 -21.99
CA LEU A 174 9.07 24.67 -22.03
C LEU A 174 9.66 24.30 -20.68
N GLN A 175 10.60 23.37 -20.66
CA GLN A 175 11.29 22.89 -19.47
C GLN A 175 12.78 23.19 -19.57
N ASN A 176 13.43 23.27 -18.41
CA ASN A 176 14.89 23.43 -18.31
C ASN A 176 15.43 24.61 -19.12
N LEU A 177 14.79 25.78 -18.97
CA LEU A 177 15.23 27.03 -19.60
C LEU A 177 16.59 27.45 -19.04
N GLN A 178 17.59 27.53 -19.92
CA GLN A 178 18.92 28.04 -19.64
C GLN A 178 19.21 29.20 -20.59
N LEU A 179 19.60 30.35 -20.03
CA LEU A 179 19.97 31.54 -20.78
C LEU A 179 21.45 31.81 -20.56
N THR A 180 22.20 31.95 -21.66
CA THR A 180 23.62 32.27 -21.64
C THR A 180 23.90 33.44 -22.57
N THR A 181 24.88 34.27 -22.25
CA THR A 181 25.28 35.40 -23.11
C THR A 181 26.30 34.94 -24.12
N ALA A 182 26.01 35.15 -25.41
CA ALA A 182 26.95 34.97 -26.50
C ALA A 182 28.01 36.08 -26.51
N LYS A 183 29.11 35.87 -27.24
CA LYS A 183 30.21 36.83 -27.36
C LYS A 183 29.78 38.17 -27.97
N ASP A 184 28.71 38.16 -28.75
CA ASP A 184 28.23 39.32 -29.50
C ASP A 184 27.14 40.11 -28.75
N GLY A 185 26.91 39.79 -27.47
CA GLY A 185 25.87 40.42 -26.64
C GLY A 185 24.46 39.85 -26.83
N ALA A 186 24.26 38.95 -27.79
CA ALA A 186 23.03 38.18 -27.94
C ALA A 186 22.88 37.14 -26.81
N LEU A 187 21.64 36.73 -26.52
CA LEU A 187 21.34 35.64 -25.60
C LEU A 187 21.09 34.35 -26.36
N VAL A 188 21.66 33.27 -25.85
CA VAL A 188 21.41 31.90 -26.30
C VAL A 188 20.50 31.24 -25.27
N MET A 189 19.31 30.84 -25.71
CA MET A 189 18.35 30.09 -24.91
C MET A 189 18.42 28.61 -25.30
N GLU A 190 18.72 27.76 -24.33
CA GLU A 190 18.55 26.32 -24.42
C GLU A 190 17.34 25.88 -23.59
N SER A 191 16.46 25.06 -24.17
CA SER A 191 15.29 24.53 -23.48
C SER A 191 14.85 23.19 -24.06
N GLN A 192 14.06 22.45 -23.29
CA GLN A 192 13.38 21.23 -23.73
C GLN A 192 11.88 21.52 -23.82
N ALA A 193 11.35 21.58 -25.04
CA ALA A 193 9.92 21.65 -25.27
C ALA A 193 9.32 20.24 -25.15
N LYS A 194 8.22 20.08 -24.42
CA LYS A 194 7.50 18.80 -24.32
C LYS A 194 6.06 18.99 -24.77
N ALA A 195 5.67 18.22 -25.78
CA ALA A 195 4.29 18.08 -26.22
C ALA A 195 3.70 16.76 -25.70
N PHE A 196 2.38 16.73 -25.51
CA PHE A 196 1.67 15.57 -24.98
C PHE A 196 0.66 15.03 -26.00
N ARG A 197 0.64 13.72 -26.20
CA ARG A 197 -0.33 13.03 -27.06
C ARG A 197 -0.95 11.81 -26.38
N ALA A 198 -2.11 11.37 -26.84
CA ALA A 198 -2.68 10.08 -26.45
C ALA A 198 -1.85 8.91 -27.02
N LEU A 199 -1.91 7.74 -26.36
CA LEU A 199 -1.32 6.50 -26.88
C LEU A 199 -2.20 5.93 -27.99
N ASP A 200 -1.56 5.41 -29.03
CA ASP A 200 -2.23 4.65 -30.07
C ASP A 200 -2.66 3.27 -29.56
N ALA A 201 -3.68 2.67 -30.17
CA ALA A 201 -4.24 1.37 -29.75
C ALA A 201 -3.15 0.28 -29.62
N GLN A 202 -2.17 0.26 -30.52
CA GLN A 202 -1.05 -0.68 -30.47
C GLN A 202 -0.10 -0.42 -29.28
N GLU A 203 0.18 0.85 -28.96
CA GLU A 203 1.02 1.25 -27.81
C GLU A 203 0.31 0.96 -26.47
N GLN A 204 -1.01 1.18 -26.43
CA GLN A 204 -1.84 0.85 -25.26
C GLN A 204 -1.85 -0.65 -24.98
N GLU A 205 -1.97 -1.49 -26.01
CA GLU A 205 -1.94 -2.95 -25.85
C GLU A 205 -0.56 -3.44 -25.40
N ALA A 206 0.51 -2.89 -25.96
CA ALA A 206 1.88 -3.20 -25.55
C ALA A 206 2.11 -2.86 -24.07
N GLN A 207 1.62 -1.72 -23.60
CA GLN A 207 1.73 -1.35 -22.18
C GLN A 207 0.88 -2.20 -21.26
N ARG A 208 -0.37 -2.55 -21.64
CA ARG A 208 -1.21 -3.44 -20.84
C ARG A 208 -0.53 -4.80 -20.66
N LYS A 209 0.05 -5.35 -21.73
CA LYS A 209 0.83 -6.60 -21.68
C LYS A 209 2.05 -6.48 -20.76
N ALA A 210 2.80 -5.38 -20.85
CA ALA A 210 3.96 -5.15 -19.98
C ALA A 210 3.58 -4.99 -18.49
N GLN A 211 2.47 -4.33 -18.18
CA GLN A 211 1.97 -4.18 -16.81
C GLN A 211 1.44 -5.51 -16.23
N GLN A 212 0.78 -6.33 -17.05
CA GLN A 212 0.33 -7.67 -16.66
C GLN A 212 1.52 -8.59 -16.37
N ALA A 213 2.57 -8.55 -17.19
CA ALA A 213 3.80 -9.32 -16.96
C ALA A 213 4.50 -8.93 -15.65
N ARG A 214 4.57 -7.63 -15.32
CA ARG A 214 5.15 -7.17 -14.04
C ARG A 214 4.34 -7.59 -12.82
N LYS A 215 3.02 -7.63 -12.91
CA LYS A 215 2.15 -8.10 -11.81
C LYS A 215 2.23 -9.62 -11.63
N GLY A 216 2.32 -10.37 -12.73
CA GLY A 216 2.51 -11.83 -12.68
C GLY A 216 3.86 -12.26 -12.11
N ALA A 217 4.91 -11.43 -12.24
CA ALA A 217 6.23 -11.70 -11.66
C ALA A 217 6.36 -11.31 -10.18
N ALA A 218 5.39 -10.58 -9.63
CA ALA A 218 5.37 -10.15 -8.23
C ALA A 218 4.44 -11.01 -7.35
N THR A 219 3.91 -12.09 -7.90
CA THR A 219 3.10 -13.10 -7.20
C THR A 219 3.88 -14.41 -7.16
#